data_AF-A0AA45UTD3-F1
#
_entry.id   AF-A0AA45UTD3-F1
#
_cell.length_a   1.000
_cell.length_b   1.000
_cell.length_c   1.000
_cell.angle_alpha   90.00
_cell.angle_beta   90.00
_cell.angle_gamma   90.00
#
_symmetry.space_group_name_H-M   'P 1'
#
loop_
_entity.id
_entity.type
_entity.pdbx_description
1 polymer ?
#
loop_
_entity_poly.entity_id
_entity_poly.type
_entity_poly.pdbx_seq_one_letter_code
_entity_poly.pdbx_strand_id
1 'polypeptide(L)'
;MDREEFLRLCSSGEIIEHAEVFGNFYGVPRKNLEDNVDKGVSTLLVIDWQGAFKFMEMMREHVVSIFIIPPSMEELRRRLCGRRADDSEVVEARLKGAAFEISHCEAYDYVIVNEDIEETADRISNILRAEQMKTCRQVGLRELLESRFPLED
;
A
#
# COMPACT_ATOMS: atom_id res chain seq x y z
N MET A 1 -12.89 19.23 -9.06
CA MET A 1 -12.68 19.80 -7.71
C MET A 1 -11.58 20.82 -7.84
N ASP A 2 -11.80 22.03 -7.37
CA ASP A 2 -10.74 23.04 -7.33
C ASP A 2 -9.78 22.80 -6.15
N ARG A 3 -8.69 23.57 -6.09
CA ARG A 3 -7.62 23.40 -5.10
C ARG A 3 -8.10 23.65 -3.67
N GLU A 4 -8.95 24.65 -3.47
CA GLU A 4 -9.41 25.02 -2.13
C GLU A 4 -10.30 23.92 -1.55
N GLU A 5 -11.22 23.42 -2.36
CA GLU A 5 -12.07 22.28 -1.98
C GLU A 5 -11.25 21.02 -1.73
N PHE A 6 -10.24 20.72 -2.56
CA PHE A 6 -9.35 19.58 -2.35
C PHE A 6 -8.62 19.65 -1.00
N LEU A 7 -8.04 20.80 -0.68
CA LEU A 7 -7.32 21.01 0.58
C LEU A 7 -8.27 20.97 1.78
N ARG A 8 -9.51 21.43 1.63
CA ARG A 8 -10.56 21.31 2.64
C ARG A 8 -10.89 19.84 2.92
N LEU A 9 -11.05 19.02 1.88
CA LEU A 9 -11.31 17.58 2.03
C LEU A 9 -10.11 16.81 2.59
N CYS A 10 -8.88 17.23 2.29
CA CYS A 10 -7.68 16.69 2.94
C CYS A 10 -7.69 17.03 4.44
N SER A 11 -8.02 18.28 4.77
CA SER A 11 -8.05 18.77 6.16
C SER A 11 -9.18 18.14 6.99
N SER A 12 -10.31 17.79 6.37
CA SER A 12 -11.41 17.06 7.01
C SER A 12 -11.16 15.55 7.11
N GLY A 13 -10.06 15.04 6.53
CA GLY A 13 -9.73 13.61 6.51
C GLY A 13 -10.59 12.79 5.53
N GLU A 14 -11.33 13.45 4.64
CA GLU A 14 -12.12 12.79 3.59
C GLU A 14 -11.24 12.29 2.43
N ILE A 15 -10.05 12.89 2.25
CA ILE A 15 -8.99 12.38 1.38
C ILE A 15 -7.90 11.78 2.27
N ILE A 16 -7.73 10.45 2.21
CA ILE A 16 -6.80 9.74 3.12
C ILE A 16 -5.37 9.88 2.63
N GLU A 17 -5.17 9.78 1.32
CA GLU A 17 -3.89 9.91 0.65
C GLU A 17 -4.03 10.90 -0.50
N HIS A 18 -3.01 11.72 -0.70
CA HIS A 18 -2.96 12.65 -1.80
C HIS A 18 -1.54 12.95 -2.26
N ALA A 19 -1.41 13.23 -3.55
CA ALA A 19 -0.18 13.68 -4.17
C ALA A 19 -0.45 14.85 -5.13
N GLU A 20 0.52 15.74 -5.27
CA GLU A 20 0.54 16.76 -6.32
C GLU A 20 1.40 16.25 -7.49
N VAL A 21 0.79 16.09 -8.66
CA VAL A 21 1.43 15.57 -9.87
C VAL A 21 1.21 16.56 -11.02
N PHE A 22 2.31 17.15 -11.51
CA PHE A 22 2.30 18.19 -12.55
C PHE A 22 1.35 19.38 -12.25
N GLY A 23 1.30 19.82 -10.98
CA GLY A 23 0.47 20.93 -10.53
C GLY A 23 -1.02 20.58 -10.32
N ASN A 24 -1.40 19.32 -10.44
CA ASN A 24 -2.75 18.82 -10.16
C ASN A 24 -2.74 17.94 -8.90
N PHE A 25 -3.78 18.05 -8.09
CA PHE A 25 -3.96 17.20 -6.91
C PHE A 25 -4.73 15.93 -7.25
N TYR A 26 -4.20 14.81 -6.80
CA TYR A 26 -4.84 13.49 -6.84
C TYR A 26 -4.95 12.99 -5.41
N GLY A 27 -6.02 12.27 -5.10
CA GLY A 27 -6.14 11.65 -3.79
C GLY A 27 -7.19 10.56 -3.75
N VAL A 28 -7.10 9.73 -2.72
CA VAL A 28 -7.99 8.59 -2.48
C VAL A 28 -9.07 9.00 -1.48
N PRO A 29 -10.34 9.12 -1.91
CA PRO A 29 -11.45 9.42 -1.00
C PRO A 29 -11.66 8.26 -0.01
N ARG A 30 -11.81 8.58 1.28
CA ARG A 30 -12.08 7.60 2.34
C ARG A 30 -13.27 6.72 2.01
N LYS A 31 -14.37 7.36 1.63
CA LYS A 31 -15.63 6.69 1.34
C LYS A 31 -15.48 5.62 0.25
N ASN A 32 -14.71 5.90 -0.80
CA ASN A 32 -14.51 4.94 -1.88
C ASN A 32 -13.77 3.70 -1.40
N LEU A 33 -12.83 3.86 -0.47
CA LEU A 33 -12.10 2.73 0.11
C LEU A 33 -13.00 1.90 1.02
N GLU A 34 -13.76 2.54 1.90
CA GLU A 34 -14.73 1.88 2.79
C GLU A 34 -15.80 1.13 1.98
N ASP A 35 -16.42 1.79 0.99
CA ASP A 35 -17.42 1.18 0.12
C ASP A 35 -16.88 -0.04 -0.64
N ASN A 36 -15.60 -0.04 -1.00
CA ASN A 36 -14.96 -1.18 -1.67
C ASN A 36 -14.73 -2.34 -0.70
N VAL A 37 -14.27 -2.06 0.52
CA VAL A 37 -14.09 -3.08 1.58
C VAL A 37 -15.43 -3.75 1.87
N ASP A 38 -16.50 -2.98 2.03
CA ASP A 38 -17.85 -3.50 2.32
C ASP A 38 -18.40 -4.37 1.18
N LYS A 39 -17.97 -4.10 -0.06
CA LYS A 39 -18.32 -4.91 -1.24
C LYS A 39 -17.40 -6.12 -1.44
N GLY A 40 -16.43 -6.34 -0.56
CA GLY A 40 -15.41 -7.39 -0.72
C GLY A 40 -14.44 -7.15 -1.86
N VAL A 41 -14.28 -5.90 -2.31
CA VAL A 41 -13.39 -5.50 -3.41
C VAL A 41 -12.07 -4.98 -2.84
N SER A 42 -10.97 -5.66 -3.14
CA SER A 42 -9.63 -5.20 -2.75
C SER A 42 -9.19 -3.97 -3.55
N THR A 43 -8.58 -3.00 -2.87
CA THR A 43 -8.01 -1.79 -3.49
C THR A 43 -6.49 -1.82 -3.39
N LEU A 44 -5.79 -1.60 -4.51
CA LEU A 44 -4.33 -1.49 -4.54
C LEU A 44 -3.91 -0.03 -4.40
N LEU A 45 -3.06 0.26 -3.42
CA LEU A 45 -2.47 1.58 -3.19
C LEU A 45 -0.95 1.49 -3.39
N VAL A 46 -0.40 2.39 -4.21
CA VAL A 46 1.04 2.52 -4.44
C VAL A 46 1.48 3.86 -3.86
N ILE A 47 2.00 3.82 -2.63
CA ILE A 47 2.24 4.99 -1.78
C ILE A 47 3.60 4.86 -1.07
N ASP A 48 4.09 5.95 -0.49
CA ASP A 48 5.33 5.94 0.30
C ASP A 48 5.12 5.37 1.72
N TRP A 49 6.18 5.34 2.52
CA TRP A 49 6.13 4.79 3.87
C TRP A 49 5.26 5.62 4.84
N GLN A 50 5.16 6.94 4.65
CA GLN A 50 4.32 7.80 5.50
C GLN A 50 2.85 7.51 5.26
N GLY A 51 2.45 7.42 3.98
CA GLY A 51 1.11 7.02 3.57
C GLY A 51 0.77 5.63 4.10
N ALA A 52 1.67 4.65 3.92
CA ALA A 52 1.46 3.30 4.40
C ALA A 52 1.25 3.22 5.92
N PHE A 53 2.04 3.97 6.69
CA PHE A 53 1.91 4.01 8.16
C PHE A 53 0.57 4.57 8.59
N LYS A 54 0.12 5.66 7.96
CA LYS A 54 -1.21 6.24 8.21
C LYS A 54 -2.34 5.22 7.97
N PHE A 55 -2.24 4.40 6.92
CA PHE A 55 -3.22 3.34 6.67
C PHE A 55 -3.14 2.23 7.72
N MET A 56 -1.93 1.79 8.06
CA MET A 56 -1.74 0.76 9.09
C MET A 56 -2.27 1.20 10.46
N GLU A 57 -2.16 2.48 10.81
CA GLU A 57 -2.72 3.03 12.05
C GLU A 57 -4.25 3.15 11.99
N MET A 58 -4.80 3.61 10.86
CA MET A 58 -6.22 3.95 10.76
C MET A 58 -7.13 2.73 10.48
N MET A 59 -6.64 1.74 9.72
CA MET A 59 -7.45 0.62 9.21
C MET A 59 -6.72 -0.72 9.30
N ARG A 60 -5.99 -0.96 10.40
CA ARG A 60 -5.08 -2.12 10.57
C ARG A 60 -5.71 -3.46 10.18
N GLU A 61 -6.98 -3.68 10.51
CA GLU A 61 -7.70 -4.92 10.22
C GLU A 61 -7.94 -5.14 8.72
N HIS A 62 -8.01 -4.07 7.92
CA HIS A 62 -8.28 -4.11 6.48
C HIS A 62 -7.02 -3.92 5.61
N VAL A 63 -5.90 -3.55 6.21
CA VAL A 63 -4.64 -3.27 5.51
C VAL A 63 -3.77 -4.52 5.45
N VAL A 64 -3.19 -4.74 4.27
CA VAL A 64 -2.05 -5.63 4.05
C VAL A 64 -0.95 -4.77 3.44
N SER A 65 0.17 -4.63 4.13
CA SER A 65 1.28 -3.79 3.70
C SER A 65 2.43 -4.65 3.13
N ILE A 66 2.87 -4.30 1.92
CA ILE A 66 3.97 -4.98 1.22
C ILE A 66 5.02 -3.94 0.83
N PHE A 67 6.24 -4.07 1.37
CA PHE A 67 7.37 -3.24 0.96
C PHE A 67 8.16 -3.95 -0.14
N ILE A 68 8.48 -3.24 -1.22
CA ILE A 68 9.29 -3.77 -2.33
C ILE A 68 10.69 -3.16 -2.27
N ILE A 69 11.71 -3.99 -2.02
CA ILE A 69 13.11 -3.55 -1.98
C ILE A 69 13.85 -3.94 -3.27
N PRO A 70 14.80 -3.11 -3.74
CA PRO A 70 15.69 -3.51 -4.83
C PRO A 70 16.64 -4.63 -4.38
N PRO A 71 17.22 -5.43 -5.30
CA PRO A 71 18.15 -6.51 -4.96
C PRO A 71 19.44 -6.01 -4.29
N SER A 72 19.86 -4.79 -4.63
CA SER A 72 21.03 -4.16 -4.05
C SER A 72 20.99 -2.64 -4.20
N MET A 73 21.82 -1.95 -3.42
CA MET A 73 22.03 -0.50 -3.57
C MET A 73 22.66 -0.14 -4.93
N GLU A 74 23.47 -1.04 -5.50
CA GLU A 74 24.05 -0.87 -6.82
C GLU A 74 22.98 -0.91 -7.92
N GLU A 75 22.06 -1.88 -7.84
CA GLU A 75 20.94 -1.98 -8.79
C GLU A 75 19.99 -0.79 -8.65
N LEU A 76 19.73 -0.31 -7.42
CA LEU A 76 18.99 0.93 -7.20
C LEU A 76 19.67 2.13 -7.85
N ARG A 77 20.99 2.30 -7.65
CA ARG A 77 21.77 3.37 -8.30
C ARG A 77 21.65 3.27 -9.81
N ARG A 78 21.82 2.08 -10.39
CA ARG A 78 21.68 1.83 -11.83
C ARG A 78 20.29 2.24 -12.36
N ARG A 79 19.21 1.87 -11.66
CA ARG A 79 17.83 2.24 -12.02
C ARG A 79 17.59 3.75 -11.93
N LEU A 80 18.17 4.43 -10.93
CA LEU A 80 18.07 5.89 -10.78
C LEU A 80 18.81 6.63 -11.90
N CYS A 81 20.03 6.19 -12.24
CA CYS A 81 20.81 6.76 -13.35
C CYS A 81 20.18 6.50 -14.73
N GLY A 82 19.51 5.35 -14.92
CA GLY A 82 18.89 5.01 -16.20
C GLY A 82 17.61 5.80 -16.50
N ARG A 83 16.96 6.37 -15.49
CA ARG A 83 15.68 7.11 -15.65
C ARG A 83 15.86 8.55 -16.09
N ARG A 84 17.00 9.19 -15.81
CA ARG A 84 17.34 10.55 -16.22
C ARG A 84 18.86 10.72 -16.26
N ALA A 85 19.36 11.57 -17.15
CA ALA A 85 20.70 12.16 -17.05
C ALA A 85 20.72 13.17 -15.88
N ASP A 86 20.42 12.70 -14.68
CA ASP A 86 20.49 13.49 -13.46
C ASP A 86 21.97 13.63 -13.05
N ASP A 87 22.37 14.83 -12.62
CA ASP A 87 23.72 15.08 -12.10
C ASP A 87 24.04 14.15 -10.92
N SER A 88 25.33 13.81 -10.75
CA SER A 88 25.78 12.85 -9.72
C SER A 88 25.33 13.20 -8.30
N GLU A 89 25.18 14.49 -7.99
CA GLU A 89 24.70 14.97 -6.69
C GLU A 89 23.22 14.62 -6.44
N VAL A 90 22.38 14.68 -7.48
CA VAL A 90 20.95 14.34 -7.41
C VAL A 90 20.78 12.84 -7.18
N VAL A 91 21.59 12.02 -7.86
CA VAL A 91 21.58 10.56 -7.67
C VAL A 91 21.96 10.20 -6.25
N GLU A 92 23.00 10.82 -5.69
CA GLU A 92 23.45 10.53 -4.33
C GLU A 92 22.42 10.97 -3.27
N ALA A 93 21.78 12.13 -3.47
CA ALA A 93 20.70 12.58 -2.60
C ALA A 93 19.51 11.59 -2.61
N ARG A 94 19.12 11.09 -3.79
CA ARG A 94 18.05 10.09 -3.91
C ARG A 94 18.43 8.75 -3.30
N LEU A 95 19.67 8.31 -3.43
CA LEU A 95 20.13 7.06 -2.80
C LEU A 95 20.10 7.14 -1.28
N LYS A 96 20.50 8.28 -0.70
CA LYS A 96 20.37 8.52 0.75
C LYS A 96 18.90 8.51 1.19
N GLY A 97 18.03 9.17 0.42
CA GLY A 97 16.59 9.15 0.66
C GLY A 97 16.04 7.72 0.65
N ALA A 98 16.39 6.92 -0.37
CA ALA A 98 15.93 5.55 -0.47
C ALA A 98 16.43 4.64 0.68
N ALA A 99 17.66 4.81 1.14
CA ALA A 99 18.17 4.06 2.30
C ALA A 99 17.37 4.38 3.57
N PHE A 100 16.98 5.64 3.75
CA PHE A 100 16.08 6.06 4.83
C PHE A 100 14.67 5.50 4.66
N GLU A 101 14.11 5.48 3.46
CA GLU A 101 12.80 4.83 3.23
C GLU A 101 12.84 3.33 3.52
N ILE A 102 13.91 2.64 3.10
CA ILE A 102 14.10 1.20 3.34
C ILE A 102 14.17 0.88 4.83
N SER A 103 14.69 1.75 5.70
CA SER A 103 14.73 1.47 7.14
C SER A 103 13.36 1.35 7.80
N HIS A 104 12.28 1.75 7.10
CA HIS A 104 10.91 1.62 7.59
C HIS A 104 10.24 0.29 7.20
N CYS A 105 10.92 -0.58 6.43
CA CYS A 105 10.34 -1.82 5.94
C CYS A 105 9.99 -2.82 7.05
N GLU A 106 10.64 -2.74 8.21
CA GLU A 106 10.38 -3.62 9.36
C GLU A 106 8.97 -3.47 9.94
N ALA A 107 8.28 -2.36 9.66
CA ALA A 107 6.91 -2.13 10.10
C ALA A 107 5.84 -2.73 9.15
N TYR A 108 6.25 -3.29 8.00
CA TYR A 108 5.34 -3.85 7.01
C TYR A 108 5.05 -5.33 7.29
N ASP A 109 3.89 -5.82 6.84
CA ASP A 109 3.50 -7.23 7.00
C ASP A 109 4.39 -8.15 6.14
N TYR A 110 4.79 -7.67 4.97
CA TYR A 110 5.61 -8.40 4.00
C TYR A 110 6.70 -7.50 3.40
N VAL A 111 7.87 -8.09 3.13
CA VAL A 111 8.95 -7.49 2.34
C VAL A 111 9.29 -8.41 1.18
N ILE A 112 9.37 -7.87 -0.04
CA ILE A 112 9.75 -8.62 -1.25
C ILE A 112 10.98 -7.96 -1.88
N VAL A 113 12.02 -8.76 -2.13
CA VAL A 113 13.16 -8.36 -2.95
C VAL A 113 12.77 -8.48 -4.42
N ASN A 114 12.86 -7.37 -5.16
CA ASN A 114 12.50 -7.31 -6.57
C ASN A 114 13.70 -7.56 -7.49
N GLU A 115 14.06 -8.84 -7.61
CA GLU A 115 15.03 -9.33 -8.61
C GLU A 115 14.43 -9.37 -10.01
N ASP A 116 13.19 -9.84 -10.11
CA ASP A 116 12.42 -9.97 -11.34
C ASP A 116 11.00 -9.41 -11.14
N ILE A 117 10.49 -8.70 -12.14
CA ILE A 117 9.22 -7.97 -12.02
C ILE A 117 8.02 -8.92 -12.08
N GLU A 118 8.07 -9.92 -12.96
CA GLU A 118 7.03 -10.94 -13.07
C GLU A 118 6.95 -11.79 -11.79
N GLU A 119 8.09 -12.24 -11.26
CA GLU A 119 8.13 -12.99 -10.01
C GLU A 119 7.62 -12.16 -8.82
N THR A 120 8.00 -10.88 -8.76
CA THR A 120 7.49 -9.97 -7.72
C THR A 120 5.98 -9.81 -7.81
N ALA A 121 5.43 -9.66 -9.02
CA ALA A 121 3.98 -9.55 -9.23
C ALA A 121 3.25 -10.84 -8.80
N ASP A 122 3.79 -12.01 -9.12
CA ASP A 122 3.24 -13.29 -8.70
C ASP A 122 3.25 -13.46 -7.18
N ARG A 123 4.34 -13.06 -6.52
CA ARG A 123 4.45 -13.07 -5.04
C ARG A 123 3.40 -12.16 -4.39
N ILE A 124 3.20 -10.94 -4.90
CA ILE A 124 2.15 -10.03 -4.44
C ILE A 124 0.77 -10.66 -4.64
N SER A 125 0.53 -11.24 -5.81
CA SER A 125 -0.74 -11.91 -6.13
C SER A 125 -1.04 -13.07 -5.18
N ASN A 126 -0.01 -13.84 -4.81
CA ASN A 126 -0.12 -14.94 -3.86
C ASN A 126 -0.42 -14.45 -2.44
N ILE A 127 0.25 -13.39 -1.99
CA ILE A 127 -0.04 -12.75 -0.69
C ILE A 127 -1.49 -12.27 -0.65
N LEU A 128 -1.96 -11.59 -1.70
CA LEU A 128 -3.34 -11.12 -1.79
C LEU A 128 -4.35 -12.25 -1.62
N ARG A 129 -4.16 -13.37 -2.35
CA ARG A 129 -5.03 -14.55 -2.24
C ARG A 129 -5.00 -15.16 -0.83
N ALA A 130 -3.82 -15.26 -0.23
CA ALA A 130 -3.66 -15.80 1.12
C ALA A 130 -4.37 -14.93 2.17
N GLU A 131 -4.24 -13.61 2.07
CA GLU A 131 -4.85 -12.65 2.99
C GLU A 131 -6.38 -12.67 2.92
N GLN A 132 -6.96 -12.84 1.73
CA GLN A 132 -8.40 -12.96 1.53
C GLN A 132 -9.01 -14.19 2.23
N MET A 133 -8.20 -15.24 2.47
CA MET A 133 -8.65 -16.47 3.14
C MET A 133 -8.56 -16.41 4.66
N LYS A 134 -8.04 -15.34 5.27
CA LYS A 134 -7.96 -15.23 6.73
C LYS A 134 -9.35 -15.28 7.36
N THR A 135 -9.49 -16.07 8.42
CA THR A 135 -10.74 -16.24 9.18
C THR A 135 -11.27 -14.91 9.72
N CYS A 136 -10.40 -14.02 10.18
CA CYS A 136 -10.80 -12.70 10.70
C CYS A 136 -11.47 -11.80 9.65
N ARG A 137 -11.35 -12.11 8.36
CA ARG A 137 -11.99 -11.37 7.26
C ARG A 137 -13.34 -11.97 6.84
N GLN A 138 -13.74 -13.11 7.42
CA GLN A 138 -15.00 -13.79 7.10
C GLN A 138 -16.12 -13.23 7.99
N VAL A 139 -16.84 -12.23 7.49
CA VAL A 139 -17.96 -11.60 8.21
C VAL A 139 -19.10 -12.60 8.39
N GLY A 140 -19.64 -12.70 9.60
CA GLY A 140 -20.77 -13.60 9.90
C GLY A 140 -20.43 -15.09 9.90
N LEU A 141 -19.14 -15.44 10.02
CA LEU A 141 -18.70 -16.84 9.96
C LEU A 141 -19.36 -17.70 11.04
N ARG A 142 -19.58 -17.15 12.24
CA ARG A 142 -20.19 -17.91 13.35
C ARG A 142 -21.62 -18.30 13.02
N GLU A 143 -22.42 -17.34 12.59
CA GLU A 143 -23.82 -17.52 12.19
C GLU A 143 -23.94 -18.47 10.99
N LEU A 144 -22.98 -18.38 10.05
CA LEU A 144 -22.89 -19.32 8.94
C LEU A 144 -22.62 -20.74 9.43
N LEU A 145 -21.71 -20.94 10.38
CA LEU A 145 -21.39 -22.26 10.92
C LEU A 145 -22.57 -22.83 11.73
N GLU A 146 -23.17 -22.04 12.60
CA GLU A 146 -24.34 -22.45 13.42
C GLU A 146 -25.53 -22.86 12.54
N SER A 147 -25.78 -22.15 11.43
CA SER A 147 -26.86 -22.48 10.49
C SER A 147 -26.59 -23.67 9.60
N ARG A 148 -25.31 -23.95 9.25
CA ARG A 148 -24.93 -25.00 8.29
C ARG A 148 -24.49 -26.30 8.96
N PHE A 149 -23.96 -26.20 10.17
CA PHE A 149 -23.41 -27.29 10.99
C PHE A 149 -23.92 -27.14 12.43
N PRO A 150 -25.25 -27.25 12.67
CA PRO A 150 -25.79 -27.16 14.01
C PRO A 150 -25.20 -28.29 14.87
N LEU A 151 -24.79 -27.97 16.10
CA LEU A 151 -24.42 -28.99 17.07
C LEU A 151 -25.72 -29.64 17.58
N GLU A 152 -25.82 -30.96 17.43
CA GLU A 152 -26.84 -31.75 18.13
C GLU A 152 -26.32 -32.02 19.56
N ASP A 153 -27.21 -31.87 20.55
CA ASP A 153 -26.92 -32.15 21.98
C ASP A 153 -26.62 -33.64 22.24
#